data_AF-A0A1G0BIT8-F1
#
_entry.id   AF-A0A1G0BIT8-F1
#
_cell.length_a   1.000
_cell.length_b   1.000
_cell.length_c   1.000
_cell.angle_alpha   90.00
_cell.angle_beta   90.00
_cell.angle_gamma   90.00
#
_symmetry.space_group_name_H-M   'P 1'
#
loop_
_entity.id
_entity.type
_entity.pdbx_description
1 polymer ?
#
loop_
_entity_poly.entity_id
_entity_poly.type
_entity_poly.pdbx_seq_one_letter_code
_entity_poly.pdbx_strand_id
1 'polypeptide(L)'
;MNRGKDIEKEIDGYVKGNYSKKIAVELLKRDGFSDNEINEHLYKLDLAEQANSMNYSFVPGFLFILISSFFLLTTAFSSEENSYNTLSLFGFIISIPLIYFYYKGDKFSILITGFAILCFIFLRTIGLFQSHLNIFSELLLLFFSVLILISVKNYYKSFKF
;
A
#
# COMPACT_ATOMS: atom_id res chain seq x y z
N MET A 1 -4.45 38.61 -14.72
CA MET A 1 -4.32 38.54 -16.19
C MET A 1 -3.86 37.14 -16.53
N ASN A 2 -4.77 36.33 -17.09
CA ASN A 2 -4.48 34.97 -17.52
C ASN A 2 -3.50 35.03 -18.71
N ARG A 3 -2.28 34.47 -18.59
CA ARG A 3 -1.18 34.62 -19.57
C ARG A 3 -1.39 33.83 -20.88
N GLY A 4 -2.62 33.50 -21.25
CA GLY A 4 -2.91 32.57 -22.34
C GLY A 4 -2.43 31.15 -22.07
N LYS A 5 -2.21 30.81 -20.79
CA LYS A 5 -1.86 29.47 -20.35
C LYS A 5 -3.13 28.64 -20.24
N ASP A 6 -3.02 27.38 -20.66
CA ASP A 6 -4.08 26.40 -20.54
C ASP A 6 -4.04 25.79 -19.14
N ILE A 7 -5.12 25.97 -18.37
CA ILE A 7 -5.21 25.47 -17.00
C ILE A 7 -5.01 23.95 -16.93
N GLU A 8 -5.48 23.22 -17.95
CA GLU A 8 -5.38 21.78 -17.98
C GLU A 8 -3.93 21.34 -18.12
N LYS A 9 -3.15 22.04 -18.97
CA LYS A 9 -1.71 21.78 -19.14
C LYS A 9 -0.91 22.11 -17.89
N GLU A 10 -1.24 23.19 -17.20
CA GLU A 10 -0.56 23.57 -15.96
C GLU A 10 -0.84 22.54 -14.86
N ILE A 11 -2.10 22.12 -14.69
CA ILE A 11 -2.49 21.08 -13.73
C ILE A 11 -1.80 19.75 -14.05
N ASP A 12 -1.79 19.33 -15.31
CA ASP A 12 -1.07 18.11 -15.71
C ASP A 12 0.44 18.23 -15.43
N GLY A 13 1.02 19.42 -15.59
CA GLY A 13 2.40 19.72 -15.21
C GLY A 13 2.64 19.58 -13.71
N TYR A 14 1.74 20.11 -12.88
CA TYR A 14 1.82 19.98 -11.42
C TYR A 14 1.63 18.54 -10.94
N VAL A 15 0.72 17.79 -11.54
CA VAL A 15 0.52 16.35 -11.28
C VAL A 15 1.78 15.56 -11.64
N LYS A 16 2.36 15.77 -12.82
CA LYS A 16 3.62 15.11 -13.22
C LYS A 16 4.80 15.49 -12.33
N GLY A 17 4.82 16.73 -11.84
CA GLY A 17 5.83 17.23 -10.92
C GLY A 17 5.63 16.82 -9.47
N ASN A 18 4.58 16.05 -9.13
CA ASN A 18 4.24 15.66 -7.76
C ASN A 18 4.12 16.84 -6.79
N TYR A 19 3.60 17.98 -7.26
CA TYR A 19 3.32 19.12 -6.40
C TYR A 19 2.15 18.80 -5.45
N SER A 20 2.25 19.21 -4.19
CA SER A 20 1.10 19.13 -3.26
C SER A 20 -0.06 19.99 -3.77
N LYS A 21 -1.30 19.57 -3.49
CA LYS A 21 -2.50 20.29 -3.97
C LYS A 21 -2.48 21.74 -3.52
N LYS A 22 -2.08 21.99 -2.27
CA LYS A 22 -1.98 23.35 -1.71
C LYS A 22 -1.05 24.24 -2.54
N ILE A 23 0.14 23.73 -2.87
CA ILE A 23 1.14 24.47 -3.65
C ILE A 23 0.65 24.68 -5.09
N ALA A 24 0.08 23.65 -5.73
CA ALA A 24 -0.46 23.74 -7.07
C ALA A 24 -1.59 24.80 -7.17
N VAL A 25 -2.51 24.83 -6.19
CA VAL A 25 -3.59 25.83 -6.13
C VAL A 25 -3.03 27.24 -5.90
N GLU A 26 -2.05 27.41 -5.02
CA GLU A 26 -1.40 28.72 -4.81
C GLU A 26 -0.72 29.23 -6.10
N LEU A 27 -0.06 28.35 -6.84
CA LEU A 27 0.59 28.69 -8.12
C LEU A 27 -0.43 29.05 -9.21
N LEU A 28 -1.52 28.29 -9.33
CA LEU A 28 -2.60 28.58 -10.29
C LEU A 28 -3.27 29.94 -9.99
N LYS A 29 -3.54 30.24 -8.71
CA LYS A 29 -4.05 31.55 -8.30
C LYS A 29 -3.08 32.68 -8.65
N ARG A 30 -1.78 32.46 -8.42
CA ARG A 30 -0.73 33.43 -8.76
C ARG A 30 -0.63 33.66 -10.27
N ASP A 31 -0.84 32.62 -11.07
CA ASP A 31 -0.84 32.70 -12.53
C ASP A 31 -2.12 33.35 -13.09
N GLY A 32 -3.09 33.65 -12.22
CA GLY A 32 -4.26 34.48 -12.51
C GLY A 32 -5.50 33.71 -12.93
N PHE A 33 -5.55 32.40 -12.67
CA PHE A 33 -6.75 31.58 -12.83
C PHE A 33 -7.78 31.89 -11.73
N SER A 34 -9.05 31.87 -12.09
CA SER A 34 -10.16 32.06 -11.16
C SER A 34 -10.43 30.81 -10.32
N ASP A 35 -11.06 30.98 -9.16
CA ASP A 35 -11.44 29.84 -8.30
C ASP A 35 -12.35 28.85 -9.03
N ASN A 36 -13.22 29.32 -9.94
CA ASN A 36 -14.12 28.46 -10.71
C ASN A 36 -13.36 27.56 -11.69
N GLU A 37 -12.40 28.12 -12.44
CA GLU A 37 -11.56 27.34 -13.37
C GLU A 37 -10.73 26.30 -12.62
N ILE A 38 -10.17 26.67 -11.47
CA ILE A 38 -9.38 25.75 -10.63
C ILE A 38 -10.27 24.62 -10.10
N ASN A 39 -11.48 24.93 -9.64
CA ASN A 39 -12.41 23.94 -9.08
C ASN A 39 -12.88 22.91 -10.10
N GLU A 40 -13.01 23.28 -11.38
CA GLU A 40 -13.41 22.36 -12.46
C GLU A 40 -12.39 21.23 -12.67
N HIS A 41 -11.11 21.49 -12.42
CA HIS A 41 -10.01 20.55 -12.63
C HIS A 41 -9.32 20.08 -11.34
N LEU A 42 -9.79 20.55 -10.17
CA LEU A 42 -9.21 20.27 -8.86
C LEU A 42 -9.15 18.78 -8.56
N TYR A 43 -10.10 18.00 -9.07
CA TYR A 43 -10.18 16.55 -8.88
C TYR A 43 -8.92 15.83 -9.38
N LYS A 44 -8.22 16.34 -10.41
CA LYS A 44 -6.96 15.74 -10.90
C LYS A 44 -5.85 15.86 -9.87
N LEU A 45 -5.78 16.98 -9.16
CA LEU A 45 -4.83 17.19 -8.06
C LEU A 45 -5.19 16.34 -6.85
N ASP A 46 -6.48 16.17 -6.56
CA ASP A 46 -6.95 15.28 -5.48
C ASP A 46 -6.56 13.81 -5.74
N LEU A 47 -6.73 13.32 -6.97
CA LEU A 47 -6.31 11.97 -7.36
C LEU A 47 -4.79 11.79 -7.23
N ALA A 48 -4.01 12.79 -7.63
CA ALA A 48 -2.55 12.77 -7.52
C ALA A 48 -2.08 12.79 -6.05
N GLU A 49 -2.74 13.57 -5.19
CA GLU A 49 -2.39 13.66 -3.76
C GLU A 49 -2.80 12.40 -2.99
N GLN A 50 -3.91 11.76 -3.35
CA GLN A 50 -4.26 10.42 -2.85
C GLN A 50 -3.21 9.37 -3.23
N ALA A 51 -2.74 9.37 -4.49
CA ALA A 51 -1.70 8.45 -4.93
C ALA A 51 -0.38 8.67 -4.19
N ASN A 52 0.00 9.93 -3.93
CA ASN A 52 1.26 10.25 -3.24
C ASN A 52 1.22 10.01 -1.72
N SER A 53 0.11 10.29 -1.05
CA SER A 53 -0.03 10.11 0.40
C SER A 53 -0.08 8.63 0.83
N MET A 54 -0.45 7.73 -0.06
CA MET A 54 -0.43 6.28 0.21
C MET A 54 0.96 5.65 0.12
N ASN A 55 1.92 6.22 -0.63
CA ASN A 55 3.13 5.49 -1.01
C ASN A 55 3.99 4.99 0.17
N TYR A 56 4.25 5.80 1.20
CA TYR A 56 5.18 5.39 2.28
C TYR A 56 4.54 4.53 3.35
N SER A 57 3.28 4.80 3.68
CA SER A 57 2.57 3.98 4.66
C SER A 57 2.37 2.56 4.15
N PHE A 58 2.31 2.35 2.83
CA PHE A 58 2.04 1.05 2.21
C PHE A 58 3.23 0.11 2.08
N VAL A 59 4.45 0.64 2.15
CA VAL A 59 5.70 -0.12 1.97
C VAL A 59 5.81 -1.34 2.90
N PRO A 60 5.51 -1.26 4.20
CA PRO A 60 5.65 -2.40 5.10
C PRO A 60 4.77 -3.59 4.68
N GLY A 61 3.51 -3.34 4.30
CA GLY A 61 2.61 -4.39 3.85
C GLY A 61 3.00 -4.96 2.50
N PHE A 62 3.47 -4.11 1.57
CA PHE A 62 4.00 -4.57 0.30
C PHE A 62 5.21 -5.50 0.49
N LEU A 63 6.18 -5.10 1.31
CA LEU A 63 7.35 -5.92 1.64
C LEU A 63 6.95 -7.24 2.29
N PHE A 64 5.96 -7.22 3.19
CA PHE A 64 5.47 -8.44 3.83
C PHE A 64 4.91 -9.45 2.82
N ILE A 65 4.05 -9.02 1.90
CA ILE A 65 3.48 -9.93 0.88
C ILE A 65 4.58 -10.46 -0.03
N LEU A 66 5.54 -9.61 -0.40
CA LEU A 66 6.66 -9.98 -1.26
C LEU A 66 7.56 -11.03 -0.60
N ILE A 67 7.95 -10.82 0.65
CA ILE A 67 8.73 -11.80 1.42
C ILE A 67 7.95 -13.10 1.62
N SER A 68 6.65 -13.01 1.96
CA SER A 68 5.79 -14.19 2.12
C SER A 68 5.67 -14.98 0.83
N SER A 69 5.60 -14.30 -0.31
CA SER A 69 5.60 -14.92 -1.63
C SER A 69 6.89 -15.71 -1.90
N PHE A 70 8.05 -15.13 -1.59
CA PHE A 70 9.34 -15.85 -1.72
C PHE A 70 9.44 -17.04 -0.76
N PHE A 71 8.92 -16.88 0.45
CA PHE A 71 8.86 -17.97 1.42
C PHE A 71 8.03 -19.13 0.87
N LEU A 72 6.80 -18.87 0.41
CA LEU A 72 5.92 -19.87 -0.22
C LEU A 72 6.59 -20.58 -1.40
N LEU A 73 7.30 -19.82 -2.24
CA LEU A 73 8.04 -20.41 -3.37
C LEU A 73 9.14 -21.35 -2.88
N THR A 74 9.87 -20.95 -1.85
CA THR A 74 10.97 -21.76 -1.29
C THR A 74 10.41 -23.03 -0.66
N THR A 75 9.35 -22.91 0.15
CA THR A 75 8.67 -24.06 0.76
C THR A 75 8.11 -25.01 -0.30
N ALA A 76 7.60 -24.48 -1.42
CA ALA A 76 7.10 -25.30 -2.52
C ALA A 76 8.17 -26.20 -3.16
N PHE A 77 9.44 -25.77 -3.14
CA PHE A 77 10.57 -26.55 -3.68
C PHE A 77 11.33 -27.34 -2.62
N SER A 78 11.27 -26.95 -1.35
CA SER A 78 12.08 -27.55 -0.28
C SER A 78 11.34 -28.57 0.58
N SER A 79 10.01 -28.64 0.54
CA SER A 79 9.26 -29.57 1.38
C SER A 79 9.28 -30.99 0.79
N GLU A 80 9.51 -31.97 1.67
CA GLU A 80 9.47 -33.39 1.31
C GLU A 80 8.02 -33.90 1.16
N GLU A 81 7.07 -33.21 1.78
CA GLU A 81 5.66 -33.55 1.71
C GLU A 81 4.98 -32.91 0.50
N ASN A 82 4.34 -33.75 -0.30
CA ASN A 82 3.72 -33.36 -1.56
C ASN A 82 2.52 -32.41 -1.39
N SER A 83 1.79 -32.54 -0.27
CA SER A 83 0.66 -31.68 0.12
C SER A 83 1.10 -30.24 0.39
N TYR A 84 2.17 -30.05 1.16
CA TYR A 84 2.74 -28.74 1.45
C TYR A 84 3.34 -28.09 0.21
N ASN A 85 3.97 -28.86 -0.67
CA ASN A 85 4.49 -28.35 -1.94
C ASN A 85 3.37 -27.77 -2.80
N THR A 86 2.32 -28.56 -3.00
CA THR A 86 1.17 -28.18 -3.82
C THR A 86 0.48 -26.93 -3.26
N LEU A 87 0.22 -26.89 -1.96
CA LEU A 87 -0.46 -25.77 -1.30
C LEU A 87 0.39 -24.48 -1.32
N SER A 88 1.70 -24.60 -1.13
CA SER A 88 2.62 -23.47 -1.17
C SER A 88 2.74 -22.87 -2.58
N LEU A 89 2.71 -23.72 -3.61
CA LEU A 89 2.78 -23.31 -5.01
C LEU A 89 1.48 -22.59 -5.44
N PHE A 90 0.31 -23.08 -5.01
CA PHE A 90 -0.95 -22.35 -5.17
C PHE A 90 -0.92 -20.99 -4.45
N GLY A 91 -0.42 -20.95 -3.21
CA GLY A 91 -0.27 -19.72 -2.45
C GLY A 91 0.62 -18.68 -3.16
N PHE A 92 1.73 -19.13 -3.75
CA PHE A 92 2.61 -18.28 -4.56
C PHE A 92 1.95 -17.76 -5.84
N ILE A 93 1.15 -18.57 -6.53
CA ILE A 93 0.44 -18.09 -7.72
C ILE A 93 -0.59 -17.01 -7.34
N ILE A 94 -1.29 -17.18 -6.21
CA ILE A 94 -2.28 -16.22 -5.70
C ILE A 94 -1.63 -14.93 -5.16
N SER A 95 -0.39 -14.99 -4.65
CA SER A 95 0.29 -13.80 -4.13
C SER A 95 0.63 -12.79 -5.24
N ILE A 96 0.91 -13.23 -6.47
CA ILE A 96 1.26 -12.34 -7.60
C ILE A 96 0.16 -11.29 -7.88
N PRO A 97 -1.10 -11.66 -8.17
CA PRO A 97 -2.16 -10.67 -8.37
C PRO A 97 -2.39 -9.85 -7.10
N LEU A 98 -2.25 -10.46 -5.92
CA LEU A 98 -2.42 -9.75 -4.66
C LEU A 98 -1.40 -8.62 -4.47
N ILE A 99 -0.12 -8.86 -4.80
CA ILE A 99 0.94 -7.84 -4.79
C ILE A 99 0.61 -6.71 -5.77
N TYR A 100 0.20 -7.06 -6.99
CA TYR A 100 -0.14 -6.08 -8.03
C TYR A 100 -1.30 -5.18 -7.60
N PHE A 101 -2.40 -5.76 -7.13
CA PHE A 101 -3.59 -5.01 -6.72
C PHE A 101 -3.37 -4.26 -5.39
N TYR A 102 -2.58 -4.80 -4.46
CA TYR A 102 -2.16 -4.09 -3.26
C TYR A 102 -1.35 -2.84 -3.60
N TYR A 103 -0.40 -2.95 -4.54
CA TYR A 103 0.35 -1.79 -5.05
C TYR A 103 -0.55 -0.76 -5.73
N LYS A 104 -1.58 -1.21 -6.44
CA LYS A 104 -2.60 -0.32 -7.05
C LYS A 104 -3.55 0.31 -6.04
N GLY A 105 -3.43 -0.02 -4.75
CA GLY A 105 -4.29 0.53 -3.71
C GLY A 105 -5.71 -0.03 -3.79
N ASP A 106 -5.90 -1.26 -4.24
CA ASP A 106 -7.21 -1.91 -4.27
C ASP A 106 -7.69 -2.28 -2.86
N LYS A 107 -8.93 -1.90 -2.54
CA LYS A 107 -9.51 -2.05 -1.20
C LYS A 107 -9.56 -3.51 -0.73
N PHE A 108 -9.96 -4.43 -1.61
CA PHE A 108 -10.07 -5.84 -1.29
C PHE A 108 -8.70 -6.45 -1.01
N SER A 109 -7.72 -6.14 -1.86
CA SER A 109 -6.36 -6.64 -1.72
C SER A 109 -5.72 -6.20 -0.41
N ILE A 110 -5.96 -4.96 0.00
CA ILE A 110 -5.47 -4.41 1.27
C ILE A 110 -6.14 -5.09 2.48
N LEU A 111 -7.43 -5.39 2.38
CA LEU A 111 -8.16 -6.16 3.38
C LEU A 111 -7.60 -7.58 3.52
N ILE A 112 -7.37 -8.26 2.39
CA ILE A 112 -6.82 -9.62 2.38
C ILE A 112 -5.41 -9.63 2.96
N THR A 113 -4.56 -8.66 2.60
CA THR A 113 -3.24 -8.50 3.20
C THR A 113 -3.32 -8.30 4.71
N GLY A 114 -4.20 -7.40 5.17
CA GLY A 114 -4.43 -7.18 6.61
C GLY A 114 -4.86 -8.46 7.33
N PHE A 115 -5.78 -9.23 6.73
CA PHE A 115 -6.22 -10.51 7.26
C PHE A 115 -5.09 -11.55 7.30
N ALA A 116 -4.30 -11.67 6.23
CA ALA A 116 -3.16 -12.58 6.16
C ALA A 116 -2.13 -12.29 7.26
N ILE A 117 -1.90 -11.01 7.58
CA ILE A 117 -1.01 -10.59 8.66
C ILE A 117 -1.58 -10.98 10.03
N LEU A 118 -2.88 -10.80 10.25
CA LEU A 118 -3.52 -11.24 11.50
C LEU A 118 -3.39 -12.76 11.68
N CYS A 119 -3.60 -13.53 10.62
CA CYS A 119 -3.38 -14.98 10.63
C CYS A 119 -1.92 -15.31 10.92
N PHE A 120 -0.97 -14.59 10.32
CA PHE A 120 0.46 -14.78 10.56
C PHE A 120 0.83 -14.50 12.03
N ILE A 121 0.36 -13.38 12.60
CA ILE A 121 0.54 -13.04 14.02
C ILE A 121 -0.04 -14.16 14.91
N PHE A 122 -1.26 -14.60 14.61
CA PHE A 122 -1.95 -15.62 15.40
C PHE A 122 -1.18 -16.94 15.42
N LEU A 123 -0.74 -17.41 14.24
CA LEU A 123 0.04 -18.65 14.12
C LEU A 123 1.40 -18.55 14.84
N ARG A 124 2.11 -17.43 14.74
CA ARG A 124 3.37 -17.21 15.48
C ARG A 124 3.16 -17.14 16.98
N THR A 125 2.06 -16.53 17.41
CA THR A 125 1.70 -16.47 18.83
C THR A 125 1.42 -17.86 19.39
N ILE A 126 0.72 -18.74 18.64
CA ILE A 126 0.55 -20.15 19.03
C ILE A 126 1.90 -20.88 19.08
N GLY A 127 2.77 -20.66 18.09
CA GLY A 127 4.10 -21.26 18.03
C GLY A 127 5.02 -20.86 19.21
N LEU A 128 4.86 -19.64 19.71
CA LEU A 128 5.54 -19.16 20.93
C LEU A 128 5.16 -19.98 22.16
N PHE A 129 3.90 -20.39 22.30
CA PHE A 129 3.46 -21.21 23.43
C PHE A 129 3.96 -22.67 23.35
N GLN A 130 4.39 -23.13 22.17
CA GLN A 130 4.81 -24.50 21.95
C GLN A 130 6.33 -24.71 21.89
N SER A 131 7.15 -23.65 21.94
CA SER A 131 8.58 -23.76 21.62
C SER A 131 9.53 -23.03 22.58
N HIS A 132 10.78 -23.52 22.66
CA HIS A 132 11.93 -22.79 23.22
C HIS A 132 12.47 -21.74 22.22
N LEU A 133 11.60 -20.99 21.53
CA LEU A 133 12.03 -19.99 20.57
C LEU A 133 12.57 -18.74 21.27
N ASN A 134 13.51 -18.07 20.59
CA ASN A 134 14.15 -16.87 21.09
C ASN A 134 13.12 -15.72 21.13
N ILE A 135 12.60 -15.43 22.31
CA ILE A 135 11.55 -14.42 22.60
C ILE A 135 11.81 -13.09 21.89
N PHE A 136 13.07 -12.67 21.78
CA PHE A 136 13.44 -11.41 21.14
C PHE A 136 13.11 -11.38 19.63
N SER A 137 13.31 -12.51 18.93
CA SER A 137 13.02 -12.61 17.49
C SER A 137 11.53 -12.55 17.20
N GLU A 138 10.72 -13.09 18.10
CA GLU A 138 9.26 -13.12 17.96
C GLU A 138 8.62 -11.78 18.32
N LEU A 139 9.13 -11.10 19.35
CA LEU A 139 8.71 -9.73 19.66
C LEU A 139 9.01 -8.77 18.52
N LEU A 140 10.16 -8.93 17.84
CA LEU A 140 10.52 -8.12 16.68
C LEU A 140 9.57 -8.36 15.49
N LEU A 141 9.20 -9.63 15.24
CA LEU A 141 8.19 -9.99 14.23
C LEU A 141 6.80 -9.44 14.55
N LEU A 142 6.38 -9.52 15.81
CA LEU A 142 5.13 -8.92 16.27
C LEU A 142 5.13 -7.39 16.07
N PHE A 143 6.24 -6.72 16.39
CA PHE A 143 6.40 -5.29 16.18
C PHE A 143 6.21 -4.89 14.71
N PHE A 144 6.87 -5.57 13.78
CA PHE A 144 6.68 -5.31 12.34
C PHE A 144 5.25 -5.58 11.88
N SER A 145 4.62 -6.64 12.40
CA SER A 145 3.24 -6.96 12.06
C SER A 145 2.25 -5.89 12.54
N VAL A 146 2.48 -5.30 13.72
CA VAL A 146 1.71 -4.15 14.22
C VAL A 146 1.91 -2.91 13.35
N LEU A 147 3.13 -2.62 12.89
CA LEU A 147 3.39 -1.51 11.96
C LEU A 147 2.59 -1.66 10.66
N ILE A 148 2.47 -2.88 10.15
CA ILE A 148 1.67 -3.13 8.95
C ILE A 148 0.16 -2.99 9.23
N LEU A 149 -0.33 -3.39 10.41
CA LEU A 149 -1.73 -3.14 10.79
C LEU A 149 -2.04 -1.64 10.91
N ILE A 150 -1.08 -0.84 11.41
CA ILE A 150 -1.20 0.63 11.45
C ILE A 150 -1.27 1.18 10.02
N SER A 151 -0.47 0.67 9.10
CA SER A 151 -0.51 1.01 7.67
C SER A 151 -1.90 0.75 7.05
N VAL A 152 -2.43 -0.47 7.23
CA VAL A 152 -3.78 -0.85 6.76
C VAL A 152 -4.84 0.07 7.37
N LYS A 153 -4.78 0.33 8.68
CA LYS A 153 -5.71 1.26 9.35
C LYS A 153 -5.65 2.68 8.77
N ASN A 154 -4.45 3.19 8.50
CA ASN A 154 -4.26 4.54 7.98
C ASN A 154 -4.84 4.70 6.58
N TYR A 155 -4.73 3.67 5.73
CA TYR A 155 -5.40 3.63 4.42
C TYR A 155 -6.92 3.76 4.53
N TYR A 156 -7.53 3.00 5.44
CA TYR A 156 -8.99 3.05 5.62
C TYR A 156 -9.45 4.37 6.23
N LYS A 157 -8.60 5.07 6.98
CA LYS A 157 -8.88 6.43 7.47
C LYS A 157 -8.74 7.51 6.37
N SER A 158 -7.89 7.32 5.37
CA SER A 158 -7.75 8.28 4.27
C SER A 158 -8.93 8.24 3.30
N PHE A 159 -9.67 7.12 3.24
CA PHE A 159 -10.99 7.06 2.61
C PHE A 159 -12.04 7.70 3.54
N LYS A 160 -12.15 9.03 3.52
CA LYS A 160 -13.36 9.69 4.03
C LYS A 160 -14.52 9.34 3.10
N PHE A 161 -15.54 8.67 3.65
CA PHE A 161 -16.89 8.70 3.10
C PHE A 161 -17.50 10.08 3.36
#